data_AF-A0A3D0JI36-F1
#
_entry.id   AF-A0A3D0JI36-F1
#
_cell.length_a   1.000
_cell.length_b   1.000
_cell.length_c   1.000
_cell.angle_alpha   90.00
_cell.angle_beta   90.00
_cell.angle_gamma   90.00
#
_symmetry.space_group_name_H-M   'P 1'
#
loop_
_entity.id
_entity.type
_entity.pdbx_description
1 polymer ?
#
loop_
_entity_poly.entity_id
_entity_poly.type
_entity_poly.pdbx_seq_one_letter_code
_entity_poly.pdbx_strand_id
1 'polypeptide(L)'
;MRFVLSLPSLFILVTQVGVACEVNGQTSRIGCTVTEVIPTTAWTQDLVVREPTLVTGIFDHVTVVGSNQMTLTGTVRWTITAEESSRLVIRGMAQEIVNQGGLVEVRGMVDRIQVVSGQTKIQGTVGQVSGSGQVLVKHGAVVAGQRERRGQPGDWLPLN
;
A
#
# COMPACT_ATOMS: atom_id res chain seq x y z
N MET A 1 -43.57 -31.42 -32.76
CA MET A 1 -42.85 -30.25 -32.21
C MET A 1 -41.56 -30.74 -31.59
N ARG A 2 -40.40 -30.45 -32.21
CA ARG A 2 -39.07 -30.84 -31.70
C ARG A 2 -38.53 -29.69 -30.84
N PHE A 3 -38.37 -29.92 -29.55
CA PHE A 3 -37.69 -29.00 -28.64
C PHE A 3 -36.18 -29.07 -28.90
N VAL A 4 -35.61 -27.99 -29.41
CA VAL A 4 -34.16 -27.78 -29.47
C VAL A 4 -33.76 -27.16 -28.14
N LEU A 5 -33.09 -27.93 -27.29
CA LEU A 5 -32.46 -27.43 -26.08
C LEU A 5 -31.16 -26.71 -26.47
N SER A 6 -31.17 -25.38 -26.43
CA SER A 6 -29.96 -24.57 -26.51
C SER A 6 -29.21 -24.62 -25.18
N LEU A 7 -27.97 -25.13 -25.19
CA LEU A 7 -27.06 -24.96 -24.06
C LEU A 7 -26.63 -23.48 -23.98
N PRO A 8 -26.66 -22.84 -22.80
CA PRO A 8 -26.02 -21.55 -22.63
C PRO A 8 -24.51 -21.78 -22.59
N SER A 9 -23.80 -21.22 -23.57
CA SER A 9 -22.34 -21.13 -23.57
C SER A 9 -21.89 -20.34 -22.35
N LEU A 10 -21.43 -21.06 -21.33
CA LEU A 10 -20.80 -20.52 -20.14
C LEU A 10 -19.45 -19.91 -20.56
N PHE A 11 -19.42 -18.60 -20.80
CA PHE A 11 -18.17 -17.84 -20.89
C PHE A 11 -17.53 -17.89 -19.50
N ILE A 12 -16.62 -18.85 -19.30
CA ILE A 12 -15.69 -18.83 -18.19
C ILE A 12 -14.77 -17.64 -18.48
N LEU A 13 -15.07 -16.51 -17.85
CA LEU A 13 -14.12 -15.42 -17.69
C LEU A 13 -12.99 -15.99 -16.84
N VAL A 14 -11.93 -16.46 -17.50
CA VAL A 14 -10.68 -16.79 -16.83
C VAL A 14 -10.17 -15.47 -16.27
N THR A 15 -10.51 -15.19 -15.02
CA THR A 15 -9.73 -14.25 -14.24
C THR A 15 -8.36 -14.88 -14.17
N GLN A 16 -7.46 -14.43 -15.04
CA GLN A 16 -6.04 -14.63 -14.79
C GLN A 16 -5.84 -14.03 -13.40
N VAL A 17 -5.68 -14.92 -12.41
CA VAL A 17 -5.09 -14.58 -11.14
C VAL A 17 -3.66 -14.24 -11.52
N GLY A 18 -3.48 -13.01 -12.02
CA GLY A 18 -2.20 -12.48 -12.42
C GLY A 18 -1.31 -12.68 -11.22
N VAL A 19 -0.22 -13.41 -11.43
CA VAL A 19 0.83 -13.57 -10.44
C VAL A 19 1.17 -12.16 -10.00
N ALA A 20 0.92 -11.83 -8.73
CA ALA A 20 1.19 -10.49 -8.24
C ALA A 20 2.67 -10.20 -8.51
N CYS A 21 3.00 -9.01 -9.03
CA CYS A 21 4.39 -8.63 -9.21
C CYS A 21 5.05 -8.67 -7.83
N GLU A 22 6.10 -9.45 -7.67
CA GLU A 22 6.87 -9.50 -6.44
C GLU A 22 8.22 -8.87 -6.69
N VAL A 23 8.54 -7.87 -5.88
CA VAL A 23 9.86 -7.24 -5.89
C VAL A 23 10.52 -7.51 -4.55
N ASN A 24 11.72 -8.09 -4.61
CA ASN A 24 12.61 -8.20 -3.47
C ASN A 24 13.84 -7.32 -3.72
N GLY A 25 14.10 -6.40 -2.78
CA GLY A 25 15.28 -5.55 -2.82
C GLY A 25 16.54 -6.37 -3.10
N GLN A 26 17.42 -5.80 -3.92
CA GLN A 26 18.74 -6.34 -4.31
C GLN A 26 18.77 -7.48 -5.34
N THR A 27 17.74 -8.35 -5.51
CA THR A 27 17.97 -9.56 -6.34
C THR A 27 16.82 -10.18 -7.14
N SER A 28 15.55 -9.76 -7.05
CA SER A 28 14.53 -10.42 -7.89
C SER A 28 13.25 -9.62 -8.15
N ARG A 29 12.82 -9.64 -9.41
CA ARG A 29 11.45 -9.34 -9.83
C ARG A 29 10.81 -10.63 -10.33
N ILE A 30 9.65 -10.99 -9.80
CA ILE A 30 8.89 -12.17 -10.22
C ILE A 30 7.52 -11.70 -10.69
N GLY A 31 7.12 -12.07 -11.91
CA GLY A 31 5.79 -11.74 -12.42
C GLY A 31 5.55 -10.25 -12.71
N CYS A 32 6.57 -9.41 -12.71
CA CYS A 32 6.46 -7.98 -12.99
C CYS A 32 6.58 -7.71 -14.49
N THR A 33 5.67 -6.88 -15.02
CA THR A 33 5.66 -6.48 -16.43
C THR A 33 5.99 -4.99 -16.61
N VAL A 34 5.54 -4.14 -15.68
CA VAL A 34 5.65 -2.68 -15.80
C VAL A 34 6.16 -1.99 -14.54
N THR A 35 6.21 -2.68 -13.39
CA THR A 35 6.86 -2.13 -12.20
C THR A 35 8.38 -2.01 -12.39
N GLU A 36 8.93 -0.86 -12.05
CA GLU A 36 10.32 -0.47 -12.30
C GLU A 36 11.12 -0.43 -10.99
N VAL A 37 12.27 -1.10 -10.96
CA VAL A 37 13.27 -0.99 -9.89
C VAL A 37 14.48 -0.27 -10.46
N ILE A 38 14.82 0.87 -9.88
CA ILE A 38 15.87 1.76 -10.34
C ILE A 38 17.01 1.68 -9.33
N PRO A 39 18.14 1.04 -9.66
CA PRO A 39 19.28 0.98 -8.75
C PRO A 39 19.82 2.38 -8.46
N THR A 40 19.90 2.76 -7.19
CA THR A 40 20.54 4.02 -6.75
C THR A 40 21.97 3.77 -6.30
N THR A 41 22.21 2.64 -5.64
CA THR A 41 23.54 2.17 -5.24
C THR A 41 23.68 0.66 -5.43
N ALA A 42 24.83 0.10 -5.05
CA ALA A 42 25.02 -1.35 -4.97
C ALA A 42 24.10 -2.04 -3.95
N TRP A 43 23.52 -1.28 -3.00
CA TRP A 43 22.78 -1.83 -1.86
C TRP A 43 21.33 -1.35 -1.79
N THR A 44 21.00 -0.29 -2.51
CA THR A 44 19.71 0.41 -2.41
C THR A 44 19.14 0.72 -3.78
N GLN A 45 17.81 0.80 -3.83
CA GLN A 45 17.04 0.88 -5.06
C GLN A 45 15.80 1.75 -4.81
N ASP A 46 15.40 2.49 -5.84
CA ASP A 46 14.08 3.12 -5.91
C ASP A 46 13.10 2.18 -6.61
N LEU A 47 11.82 2.34 -6.31
CA LEU A 47 10.75 1.52 -6.86
C LEU A 47 9.60 2.37 -7.38
N VAL A 48 9.18 2.13 -8.61
CA VAL A 48 7.96 2.72 -9.19
C VAL A 48 6.95 1.60 -9.44
N VAL A 49 5.89 1.59 -8.65
CA VAL A 49 4.82 0.58 -8.70
C VAL A 49 3.77 1.00 -9.73
N ARG A 50 3.68 0.23 -10.81
CA ARG A 50 2.75 0.47 -11.93
C ARG A 50 1.78 -0.69 -12.20
N GLU A 51 1.86 -1.73 -11.37
CA GLU A 51 0.94 -2.86 -11.34
C GLU A 51 0.80 -3.35 -9.89
N PRO A 52 -0.21 -4.18 -9.55
CA PRO A 52 -0.31 -4.79 -8.23
C PRO A 52 0.99 -5.47 -7.78
N THR A 53 1.64 -4.89 -6.75
CA THR A 53 2.99 -5.30 -6.35
C THR A 53 3.10 -5.64 -4.86
N LEU A 54 3.69 -6.79 -4.56
CA LEU A 54 4.21 -7.14 -3.23
C LEU A 54 5.68 -6.73 -3.13
N VAL A 55 6.00 -5.93 -2.12
CA VAL A 55 7.32 -5.34 -1.93
C VAL A 55 7.96 -5.91 -0.67
N THR A 56 9.12 -6.53 -0.84
CA THR A 56 9.97 -7.15 0.20
C THR A 56 11.39 -6.60 0.09
N GLY A 57 12.17 -6.60 1.17
CA GLY A 57 13.55 -6.07 1.17
C GLY A 57 13.64 -4.58 1.54
N ILE A 58 14.65 -3.87 1.04
CA ILE A 58 14.97 -2.48 1.43
C ILE A 58 14.99 -1.58 0.18
N PHE A 59 14.24 -0.47 0.22
CA PHE A 59 14.20 0.55 -0.82
C PHE A 59 14.47 1.94 -0.24
N ASP A 60 14.92 2.86 -1.09
CA ASP A 60 15.16 4.26 -0.72
C ASP A 60 13.89 5.07 -0.89
N HIS A 61 13.42 5.15 -2.13
CA HIS A 61 12.16 5.79 -2.47
C HIS A 61 11.20 4.80 -3.14
N VAL A 62 9.91 4.96 -2.86
CA VAL A 62 8.85 4.18 -3.53
C VAL A 62 7.74 5.11 -3.99
N THR A 63 7.34 5.02 -5.26
CA THR A 63 6.18 5.75 -5.79
C THR A 63 5.14 4.76 -6.29
N VAL A 64 3.90 4.87 -5.82
CA VAL A 64 2.77 4.08 -6.30
C VAL A 64 1.90 4.94 -7.19
N VAL A 65 1.89 4.63 -8.49
CA VAL A 65 1.37 5.49 -9.53
C VAL A 65 -0.10 5.17 -9.84
N GLY A 66 -0.94 6.20 -9.91
CA GLY A 66 -2.35 6.09 -10.30
C GLY A 66 -3.12 5.05 -9.48
N SER A 67 -4.04 4.30 -10.11
CA SER A 67 -4.92 3.32 -9.46
C SER A 67 -4.25 1.99 -9.06
N ASN A 68 -2.91 1.95 -9.01
CA ASN A 68 -2.18 0.75 -8.65
C ASN A 68 -2.17 0.48 -7.15
N GLN A 69 -1.86 -0.76 -6.81
CA GLN A 69 -1.80 -1.22 -5.44
C GLN A 69 -0.43 -1.76 -5.06
N MET A 70 -0.04 -1.49 -3.82
CA MET A 70 1.20 -2.00 -3.23
C MET A 70 0.93 -2.58 -1.85
N THR A 71 1.51 -3.73 -1.56
CA THR A 71 1.70 -4.22 -0.18
C THR A 71 3.17 -4.20 0.16
N LEU A 72 3.57 -3.39 1.14
CA LEU A 72 4.95 -3.34 1.63
C LEU A 72 5.08 -4.23 2.88
N THR A 73 5.98 -5.20 2.82
CA THR A 73 6.41 -6.00 3.98
C THR A 73 7.85 -5.69 4.40
N GLY A 74 8.63 -5.06 3.52
CA GLY A 74 10.01 -4.65 3.73
C GLY A 74 10.16 -3.28 4.41
N THR A 75 11.29 -2.61 4.13
CA THR A 75 11.65 -1.30 4.68
C THR A 75 11.80 -0.27 3.57
N VAL A 76 11.25 0.92 3.75
CA VAL A 76 11.55 2.09 2.91
C VAL A 76 12.26 3.13 3.76
N ARG A 77 13.51 3.44 3.40
CA ARG A 77 14.41 4.26 4.22
C ARG A 77 14.08 5.76 4.18
N TRP A 78 13.50 6.24 3.08
CA TRP A 78 13.21 7.66 2.92
C TRP A 78 11.72 7.91 2.74
N THR A 79 11.19 7.75 1.54
CA THR A 79 9.84 8.24 1.25
C THR A 79 9.05 7.25 0.42
N ILE A 80 7.80 7.04 0.82
CA ILE A 80 6.76 6.42 -0.02
C ILE A 80 5.79 7.51 -0.48
N THR A 81 5.64 7.68 -1.78
CA THR A 81 4.63 8.58 -2.38
C THR A 81 3.44 7.76 -2.87
N ALA A 82 2.27 8.01 -2.29
CA ALA A 82 1.00 7.45 -2.73
C ALA A 82 0.27 8.48 -3.60
N GLU A 83 0.26 8.29 -4.92
CA GLU A 83 -0.45 9.17 -5.83
C GLU A 83 -1.98 9.02 -5.71
N GLU A 84 -2.71 9.90 -6.39
CA GLU A 84 -4.16 9.87 -6.42
C GLU A 84 -4.70 8.51 -6.89
N SER A 85 -5.74 8.02 -6.18
CA SER A 85 -6.38 6.72 -6.42
C SER A 85 -5.52 5.47 -6.14
N SER A 86 -4.27 5.63 -5.71
CA SER A 86 -3.42 4.49 -5.34
C SER A 86 -3.90 3.80 -4.08
N ARG A 87 -3.55 2.52 -3.90
CA ARG A 87 -3.87 1.76 -2.69
C ARG A 87 -2.63 1.14 -2.06
N LEU A 88 -2.33 1.51 -0.83
CA LEU A 88 -1.13 1.04 -0.13
C LEU A 88 -1.50 0.30 1.14
N VAL A 89 -0.86 -0.84 1.38
CA VAL A 89 -0.90 -1.54 2.67
C VAL A 89 0.53 -1.67 3.19
N ILE A 90 0.82 -0.98 4.28
CA ILE A 90 2.16 -0.92 4.89
C ILE A 90 2.20 -1.88 6.07
N ARG A 91 2.79 -3.05 5.88
CA ARG A 91 3.00 -4.06 6.93
C ARG A 91 4.41 -4.02 7.52
N GLY A 92 5.37 -3.47 6.77
CA GLY A 92 6.76 -3.30 7.18
C GLY A 92 7.04 -1.93 7.82
N MET A 93 8.18 -1.35 7.47
CA MET A 93 8.68 -0.10 8.04
C MET A 93 8.84 0.98 6.96
N ALA A 94 8.52 2.23 7.28
CA ALA A 94 8.80 3.37 6.40
C ALA A 94 9.21 4.59 7.21
N GLN A 95 10.19 5.36 6.73
CA GLN A 95 10.55 6.63 7.35
C GLN A 95 9.45 7.68 7.11
N GLU A 96 9.03 7.86 5.87
CA GLU A 96 8.00 8.83 5.51
C GLU A 96 7.00 8.28 4.50
N ILE A 97 5.73 8.65 4.66
CA ILE A 97 4.69 8.46 3.64
C ILE A 97 4.08 9.81 3.30
N VAL A 98 4.05 10.16 2.02
CA VAL A 98 3.31 11.30 1.47
C VAL A 98 2.09 10.78 0.74
N ASN A 99 0.90 11.01 1.30
CA ASN A 99 -0.37 10.62 0.68
C ASN A 99 -0.96 11.80 -0.09
N GLN A 100 -0.95 11.72 -1.42
CA GLN A 100 -1.40 12.75 -2.36
C GLN A 100 -2.79 12.46 -2.95
N GLY A 101 -3.58 11.59 -2.32
CA GLY A 101 -4.93 11.26 -2.78
C GLY A 101 -5.21 9.76 -2.86
N GLY A 102 -4.32 8.93 -2.35
CA GLY A 102 -4.48 7.49 -2.24
C GLY A 102 -5.22 7.04 -0.98
N LEU A 103 -5.43 5.73 -0.92
CA LEU A 103 -5.93 4.99 0.24
C LEU A 103 -4.76 4.25 0.87
N VAL A 104 -4.25 4.77 2.00
CA VAL A 104 -3.09 4.22 2.70
C VAL A 104 -3.55 3.51 3.97
N GLU A 105 -3.17 2.24 4.16
CA GLU A 105 -3.43 1.47 5.37
C GLU A 105 -2.11 1.08 6.05
N VAL A 106 -1.86 1.65 7.22
CA VAL A 106 -0.64 1.41 8.00
C VAL A 106 -0.89 0.35 9.06
N ARG A 107 -0.31 -0.83 8.86
CA ARG A 107 -0.29 -1.98 9.79
C ARG A 107 1.04 -2.15 10.52
N GLY A 108 2.12 -1.66 9.94
CA GLY A 108 3.48 -1.74 10.47
C GLY A 108 3.88 -0.47 11.24
N MET A 109 5.12 0.00 11.01
CA MET A 109 5.68 1.16 11.69
C MET A 109 6.07 2.25 10.70
N VAL A 110 5.65 3.49 10.95
CA VAL A 110 5.99 4.62 10.08
C VAL A 110 6.38 5.82 10.92
N ASP A 111 7.52 6.46 10.67
CA ASP A 111 7.94 7.58 11.50
C ASP A 111 7.10 8.83 11.22
N ARG A 112 6.86 9.15 9.95
CA ARG A 112 6.12 10.35 9.53
C ARG A 112 5.10 10.04 8.43
N ILE A 113 3.90 10.61 8.54
CA ILE A 113 2.93 10.62 7.45
C ILE A 113 2.48 12.05 7.19
N GLN A 114 2.63 12.50 5.95
CA GLN A 114 2.04 13.73 5.44
C GLN A 114 0.82 13.38 4.57
N VAL A 115 -0.37 13.72 5.04
CA VAL A 115 -1.64 13.43 4.36
C VAL A 115 -2.12 14.70 3.67
N VAL A 116 -1.69 14.89 2.42
CA VAL A 116 -2.10 16.05 1.61
C VAL A 116 -3.58 15.95 1.25
N SER A 117 -4.00 14.78 0.77
CA SER A 117 -5.39 14.45 0.44
C SER A 117 -5.62 12.92 0.56
N GLY A 118 -6.80 12.44 0.20
CA GLY A 118 -7.15 11.02 0.31
C GLY A 118 -7.45 10.58 1.75
N GLN A 119 -7.29 9.28 2.00
CA GLN A 119 -7.56 8.68 3.31
C GLN A 119 -6.39 7.83 3.78
N THR A 120 -6.00 8.03 5.04
CA THR A 120 -5.01 7.20 5.73
C THR A 120 -5.66 6.48 6.91
N LYS A 121 -5.50 5.17 6.99
CA LYS A 121 -6.01 4.31 8.07
C LYS A 121 -4.84 3.74 8.86
N ILE A 122 -4.73 4.06 10.14
CA ILE A 122 -3.63 3.66 11.01
C ILE A 122 -4.11 2.58 11.99
N GLN A 123 -3.52 1.39 11.93
CA GLN A 123 -3.69 0.34 12.95
C GLN A 123 -2.37 -0.14 13.56
N GLY A 124 -1.23 0.26 12.98
CA GLY A 124 0.11 0.02 13.51
C GLY A 124 0.60 1.17 14.39
N THR A 125 1.89 1.48 14.29
CA THR A 125 2.55 2.56 15.03
C THR A 125 2.99 3.66 14.08
N VAL A 126 2.64 4.91 14.39
CA VAL A 126 3.04 6.09 13.63
C VAL A 126 3.66 7.13 14.54
N GLY A 127 4.84 7.66 14.19
CA GLY A 127 5.53 8.67 14.99
C GLY A 127 4.85 10.04 14.92
N GLN A 128 4.53 10.52 13.73
CA GLN A 128 3.89 11.80 13.50
C GLN A 128 2.96 11.76 12.29
N VAL A 129 1.82 12.44 12.38
CA VAL A 129 0.89 12.65 11.27
C VAL A 129 0.66 14.15 11.11
N SER A 130 0.66 14.63 9.87
CA SER A 130 0.33 16.02 9.52
C SER A 130 -0.41 16.09 8.18
N GLY A 131 -1.00 17.25 7.87
CA GLY A 131 -1.70 17.50 6.61
C GLY A 131 -3.21 17.65 6.78
N SER A 132 -3.90 17.86 5.65
CA SER A 132 -5.33 18.19 5.57
C SER A 132 -6.22 17.03 5.16
N GLY A 133 -5.66 15.90 4.71
CA GLY A 133 -6.44 14.74 4.30
C GLY A 133 -7.02 13.96 5.48
N GLN A 134 -7.88 12.98 5.18
CA GLN A 134 -8.60 12.25 6.21
C GLN A 134 -7.70 11.21 6.87
N VAL A 135 -7.70 11.16 8.20
CA VAL A 135 -6.96 10.15 8.97
C VAL A 135 -7.91 9.44 9.92
N LEU A 136 -7.92 8.11 9.84
CA LEU A 136 -8.66 7.23 10.74
C LEU A 136 -7.68 6.37 11.53
N VAL A 137 -7.84 6.30 12.84
CA VAL A 137 -7.01 5.53 13.75
C VAL A 137 -7.85 4.41 14.35
N LYS A 138 -7.33 3.19 14.29
CA LYS A 138 -7.98 2.02 14.89
C LYS A 138 -7.75 2.01 16.38
N HIS A 139 -8.76 1.57 17.14
CA HIS A 139 -8.59 1.30 18.56
C HIS A 139 -7.34 0.44 18.82
N GLY A 140 -6.48 0.91 19.72
CA GLY A 140 -5.24 0.25 20.10
C GLY A 140 -4.01 0.56 19.25
N ALA A 141 -4.15 1.26 18.12
CA ALA A 141 -3.03 1.78 17.34
C ALA A 141 -2.25 2.85 18.12
N VAL A 142 -1.01 3.13 17.74
CA VAL A 142 -0.17 4.14 18.41
C VAL A 142 0.17 5.26 17.45
N VAL A 143 -0.11 6.51 17.84
CA VAL A 143 0.24 7.72 17.09
C VAL A 143 0.94 8.70 18.03
N ALA A 144 2.11 9.21 17.67
CA ALA A 144 2.90 10.13 18.50
C ALA A 144 3.14 9.63 19.93
N GLY A 145 3.42 8.32 20.05
CA GLY A 145 3.62 7.65 21.34
C GLY A 145 2.36 7.47 22.19
N GLN A 146 1.20 7.94 21.72
CA GLN A 146 -0.08 7.77 22.39
C GLN A 146 -0.87 6.64 21.76
N ARG A 147 -1.31 5.70 22.60
CA ARG A 147 -2.21 4.63 22.18
C ARG A 147 -3.63 5.18 22.05
N GLU A 148 -4.30 4.93 20.93
CA GLU A 148 -5.71 5.25 20.76
C GLU A 148 -6.57 4.35 21.67
N ARG A 149 -7.34 4.98 22.56
CA ARG A 149 -8.15 4.32 23.60
C ARG A 149 -9.64 4.55 23.45
N ARG A 150 -10.06 5.47 22.56
CA ARG A 150 -11.48 5.72 22.29
C ARG A 150 -12.09 4.50 21.58
N GLY A 151 -13.41 4.33 21.68
CA GLY A 151 -14.15 3.23 21.06
C GLY A 151 -13.83 1.84 21.62
N GLN A 152 -14.27 0.80 20.91
CA GLN A 152 -14.03 -0.61 21.18
C GLN A 152 -12.98 -1.22 20.21
N PRO A 153 -12.40 -2.39 20.52
CA PRO A 153 -11.53 -3.09 19.59
C PRO A 153 -12.19 -3.33 18.22
N GLY A 154 -11.56 -2.80 17.16
CA GLY A 154 -12.08 -2.87 15.79
C GLY A 154 -12.60 -1.54 15.25
N ASP A 155 -12.94 -0.59 16.13
CA ASP A 155 -13.44 0.73 15.75
C ASP A 155 -12.37 1.57 15.06
N TRP A 156 -12.83 2.39 14.11
CA TRP A 156 -12.03 3.40 13.43
C TRP A 156 -12.54 4.78 13.82
N LEU A 157 -11.64 5.63 14.30
CA LEU A 157 -11.97 6.96 14.80
C LEU A 157 -11.15 8.01 14.04
N PRO A 158 -11.71 9.19 13.72
CA PRO A 158 -10.91 10.26 13.14
C PRO A 158 -9.78 10.65 14.08
N LEU A 159 -8.58 10.87 13.54
CA LEU A 159 -7.49 11.49 14.28
C LEU A 159 -7.86 12.96 14.49
N ASN A 160 -7.90 13.38 15.76
CA ASN A 160 -8.19 14.75 16.16
C ASN A 160 -6.94 15.62 16.11
#